data_AF-A0A916JJS0-F1
#
_entry.id   AF-A0A916JJS0-F1
#
_cell.length_a   1.000
_cell.length_b   1.000
_cell.length_c   1.000
_cell.angle_alpha   90.00
_cell.angle_beta   90.00
_cell.angle_gamma   90.00
#
_symmetry.space_group_name_H-M   'P 1'
#
loop_
_entity.id
_entity.type
_entity.pdbx_description
1 polymer ?
#
loop_
_entity_poly.entity_id
_entity_poly.type
_entity_poly.pdbx_seq_one_letter_code
_entity_poly.pdbx_strand_id
1 'polypeptide(L)'
;MSDAVARDEQKFKLWITVLSIAIPVAVAVLFGVNLRELGLNVKPLTFLPPIYASINGLTAVLLVGAILAIKKGNRKLHERLIKFALVCSSLFLVMYVAYHMTSDSTPYGGEGAMRYVYFFILISHIVLSVVIIPFVLVTYTRALLGKFNAHKKIARIAFPLWLYVAITGVVVYLMISPYYV
;
A
#
# COMPACT_ATOMS: atom_id res chain seq x y z
N MET A 1 29.90 10.42 16.39
CA MET A 1 29.00 10.07 15.26
C MET A 1 29.54 10.79 14.04
N SER A 2 29.88 10.12 12.93
CA SER A 2 30.55 10.82 11.82
C SER A 2 29.58 11.73 11.05
N ASP A 3 30.08 12.82 10.50
CA ASP A 3 29.29 13.80 9.72
C ASP A 3 28.63 13.19 8.48
N ALA A 4 29.15 12.06 7.98
CA ALA A 4 28.53 11.33 6.88
C ALA A 4 27.20 10.67 7.32
N VAL A 5 27.19 9.99 8.47
CA VAL A 5 25.99 9.32 9.00
C VAL A 5 24.90 10.35 9.34
N ALA A 6 25.28 11.50 9.92
CA ALA A 6 24.34 12.57 10.23
C ALA A 6 23.70 13.18 8.96
N ARG A 7 24.48 13.36 7.89
CA ARG A 7 23.99 13.84 6.59
C ARG A 7 23.03 12.84 5.94
N ASP A 8 23.33 11.55 5.98
CA ASP A 8 22.46 10.52 5.40
C ASP A 8 21.13 10.41 6.16
N GLU A 9 21.14 10.57 7.48
CA GLU A 9 19.91 10.64 8.27
C GLU A 9 19.03 11.84 7.91
N GLN A 10 19.61 13.01 7.70
CA GLN A 10 18.86 14.19 7.25
C GLN A 10 18.26 13.99 5.87
N LYS A 11 19.03 13.42 4.92
CA LYS A 11 18.54 13.08 3.58
C LYS A 11 17.37 12.11 3.65
N PHE A 12 17.47 11.04 4.44
CA PHE A 12 16.37 10.09 4.57
C PHE A 12 15.13 10.71 5.20
N LYS A 13 15.28 11.55 6.23
CA LYS A 13 14.15 12.28 6.83
C LYS A 13 13.44 13.15 5.79
N LEU A 14 14.20 13.91 5.00
CA LEU A 14 13.65 14.71 3.90
C LEU A 14 12.86 13.84 2.92
N TRP A 15 13.45 12.76 2.42
CA TRP A 15 12.77 11.86 1.47
C TRP A 15 11.54 11.19 2.05
N ILE A 16 11.58 10.76 3.31
CA ILE A 16 10.40 10.23 4.00
C ILE A 16 9.28 11.26 4.01
N THR A 17 9.58 12.49 4.44
CA THR A 17 8.58 13.57 4.49
C THR A 17 8.01 13.86 3.11
N VAL A 18 8.88 14.04 2.11
CA VAL A 18 8.47 14.30 0.73
C VAL A 18 7.58 13.18 0.20
N LEU A 19 8.02 11.92 0.27
CA LEU A 19 7.25 10.79 -0.26
C LEU A 19 5.94 10.55 0.51
N SER A 20 5.94 10.74 1.83
CA SER A 20 4.73 10.56 2.66
C SER A 20 3.63 11.57 2.34
N ILE A 21 3.99 12.73 1.77
CA ILE A 21 3.04 13.75 1.33
C ILE A 21 2.76 13.59 -0.17
N ALA A 22 3.80 13.46 -0.98
CA ALA A 22 3.70 13.43 -2.43
C ALA A 22 2.88 12.24 -2.94
N ILE A 23 3.03 11.05 -2.33
CA ILE A 23 2.29 9.86 -2.77
C ILE A 23 0.76 10.05 -2.57
N PRO A 24 0.25 10.34 -1.35
CA PRO A 24 -1.18 10.58 -1.18
C PRO A 24 -1.72 11.74 -2.02
N VAL A 25 -0.97 12.83 -2.14
CA VAL A 25 -1.38 13.99 -2.95
C VAL A 25 -1.46 13.62 -4.43
N ALA A 26 -0.46 12.94 -4.97
CA ALA A 26 -0.47 12.50 -6.35
C ALA A 26 -1.65 11.56 -6.63
N VAL A 27 -1.90 10.60 -5.72
CA VAL A 27 -3.07 9.70 -5.84
C VAL A 27 -4.36 10.52 -5.82
N ALA A 28 -4.56 11.42 -4.86
CA ALA A 28 -5.77 12.24 -4.76
C ALA A 28 -6.00 13.10 -6.02
N VAL A 29 -4.94 13.70 -6.58
CA VAL A 29 -5.01 14.48 -7.81
C VAL A 29 -5.37 13.59 -9.00
N LEU A 30 -4.70 12.45 -9.17
CA LEU A 30 -4.91 11.56 -10.30
C LEU A 30 -6.30 10.87 -10.25
N PHE A 31 -6.88 10.72 -9.07
CA PHE A 31 -8.26 10.26 -8.91
C PHE A 31 -9.31 11.24 -9.44
N GLY A 32 -8.98 12.54 -9.51
CA GLY A 32 -9.81 13.55 -10.15
C GLY A 32 -9.63 13.63 -11.66
N VAL A 33 -8.79 12.79 -12.26
CA VAL A 33 -8.48 12.82 -13.70
C VAL A 33 -9.00 11.56 -14.38
N ASN A 34 -9.92 11.73 -15.33
CA ASN A 34 -10.34 10.66 -16.22
C ASN A 34 -9.83 10.95 -17.65
N LEU A 35 -8.90 10.12 -18.14
CA LEU A 35 -8.25 10.33 -19.44
C LEU A 35 -9.25 10.32 -20.60
N ARG A 36 -10.35 9.58 -20.48
CA ARG A 36 -11.40 9.54 -21.51
C ARG A 36 -12.22 10.83 -21.52
N GLU A 37 -12.48 11.41 -20.34
CA GLU A 37 -13.17 12.71 -20.23
C GLU A 37 -12.31 13.87 -20.79
N LEU A 38 -10.99 13.70 -20.81
CA LEU A 38 -10.06 14.62 -21.48
C LEU A 38 -10.00 14.42 -23.01
N GLY A 39 -10.82 13.53 -23.58
CA GLY A 39 -10.88 13.26 -25.03
C GLY A 39 -9.80 12.31 -25.54
N LEU A 40 -9.04 11.65 -24.66
CA LEU A 40 -8.05 10.66 -25.05
C LEU A 40 -8.72 9.31 -25.36
N ASN A 41 -8.37 8.72 -26.51
CA ASN A 41 -8.87 7.40 -26.90
C ASN A 41 -8.07 6.28 -26.22
N VAL A 42 -8.35 6.05 -24.94
CA VAL A 42 -7.77 4.97 -24.13
C VAL A 42 -8.82 3.95 -23.73
N LYS A 43 -8.49 2.67 -23.81
CA LYS A 43 -9.39 1.60 -23.36
C LYS A 43 -9.42 1.53 -21.83
N PRO A 44 -10.60 1.35 -21.20
CA PRO A 44 -10.70 1.11 -19.77
C PRO A 44 -9.89 -0.12 -19.36
N LEU A 45 -9.11 0.02 -18.30
CA LEU A 45 -8.26 -1.06 -17.78
C LEU A 45 -9.01 -1.94 -16.77
N THR A 46 -10.25 -2.35 -17.10
CA THR A 46 -11.17 -3.09 -16.21
C THR A 46 -10.69 -4.49 -15.81
N PHE A 47 -9.62 -5.00 -16.42
CA PHE A 47 -8.96 -6.24 -16.03
C PHE A 47 -7.98 -6.08 -14.86
N LEU A 48 -7.61 -4.84 -14.48
CA LEU A 48 -6.66 -4.58 -13.40
C LEU A 48 -7.17 -4.87 -11.97
N PRO A 49 -8.46 -4.65 -11.63
CA PRO A 49 -8.99 -4.94 -10.30
C PRO A 49 -8.65 -6.31 -9.70
N PRO A 50 -8.92 -7.44 -10.37
CA PRO A 50 -8.50 -8.74 -9.85
C PRO A 50 -6.98 -8.83 -9.66
N ILE A 51 -6.18 -8.25 -10.56
CA ILE A 51 -4.72 -8.34 -10.52
C ILE A 51 -4.15 -7.58 -9.32
N TYR A 52 -4.53 -6.31 -9.14
CA TYR A 52 -4.02 -5.53 -8.02
C TYR A 52 -4.56 -6.05 -6.68
N ALA A 53 -5.77 -6.60 -6.65
CA ALA A 53 -6.30 -7.28 -5.46
C ALA A 53 -5.48 -8.54 -5.12
N SER A 54 -5.16 -9.39 -6.12
CA SER A 54 -4.29 -10.54 -5.91
C SER A 54 -2.88 -10.15 -5.45
N ILE A 55 -2.33 -9.04 -5.95
CA ILE A 55 -1.03 -8.51 -5.49
C ILE A 55 -1.08 -8.06 -4.02
N ASN A 56 -2.20 -7.50 -3.57
CA ASN A 56 -2.41 -7.24 -2.14
C ASN A 56 -2.50 -8.53 -1.32
N GLY A 57 -3.20 -9.55 -1.82
CA GLY A 57 -3.21 -10.89 -1.20
C GLY A 57 -1.82 -11.51 -1.10
N LEU A 58 -1.03 -11.45 -2.16
CA LEU A 58 0.37 -11.87 -2.17
C LEU A 58 1.19 -11.07 -1.15
N THR A 59 0.99 -9.76 -1.07
CA THR A 59 1.65 -8.89 -0.09
C THR A 59 1.36 -9.35 1.34
N ALA A 60 0.10 -9.68 1.67
CA ALA A 60 -0.26 -10.22 2.97
C ALA A 60 0.49 -11.54 3.29
N VAL A 61 0.57 -12.46 2.34
CA VAL A 61 1.33 -13.71 2.47
C VAL A 61 2.81 -13.44 2.70
N LEU A 62 3.41 -12.52 1.93
CA LEU A 62 4.82 -12.14 2.08
C LEU A 62 5.10 -11.53 3.45
N LEU A 63 4.20 -10.68 3.97
CA LEU A 63 4.33 -10.08 5.30
C LEU A 63 4.30 -11.14 6.39
N VAL A 64 3.35 -12.07 6.33
CA VAL A 64 3.28 -13.20 7.27
C VAL A 64 4.56 -14.05 7.18
N GLY A 65 5.03 -14.36 5.97
CA GLY A 65 6.30 -15.05 5.76
C GLY A 65 7.49 -14.28 6.35
N ALA A 66 7.52 -12.95 6.20
CA ALA A 66 8.59 -12.10 6.67
C ALA A 66 8.67 -12.06 8.21
N ILE A 67 7.52 -12.01 8.90
CA ILE A 67 7.51 -12.04 10.38
C ILE A 67 7.89 -13.43 10.92
N LEU A 68 7.49 -14.50 10.23
CA LEU A 68 7.91 -15.86 10.59
C LEU A 68 9.42 -16.05 10.38
N ALA A 69 9.97 -15.54 9.28
CA ALA A 69 11.40 -15.60 8.99
C ALA A 69 12.24 -14.90 10.05
N ILE A 70 11.86 -13.68 10.46
CA ILE A 70 12.62 -12.93 11.48
C ILE A 70 12.48 -13.54 12.88
N LYS A 71 11.32 -14.11 13.22
CA LYS A 71 11.13 -14.86 14.48
C LYS A 71 12.03 -16.10 14.56
N LYS A 72 12.33 -16.72 13.41
CA LYS A 72 13.29 -17.83 13.28
C LYS A 72 14.75 -17.36 13.15
N GLY A 73 15.03 -16.07 13.29
CA GLY A 73 16.38 -15.50 13.14
C GLY A 73 16.88 -15.37 11.69
N ASN A 74 16.09 -15.76 10.69
CA ASN A 74 16.48 -15.67 9.28
C ASN A 74 16.27 -14.25 8.73
N ARG A 75 17.20 -13.36 9.07
CA ARG A 75 17.18 -11.95 8.67
C ARG A 75 17.26 -11.74 7.16
N LYS A 76 18.05 -12.55 6.45
CA LYS A 76 18.23 -12.43 4.99
C LYS A 76 16.92 -12.72 4.25
N LEU A 77 16.19 -13.76 4.67
CA LEU A 77 14.88 -14.06 4.11
C LEU A 77 13.86 -12.97 4.45
N HIS A 78 13.81 -12.51 5.71
CA HIS A 78 12.96 -11.39 6.11
C HIS A 78 13.18 -10.16 5.21
N GLU A 79 14.43 -9.76 5.00
CA GLU A 79 14.77 -8.61 4.16
C GLU A 79 14.30 -8.79 2.70
N ARG A 80 14.52 -9.98 2.12
CA ARG A 80 14.06 -10.29 0.76
C ARG A 80 12.55 -10.21 0.64
N LEU A 81 11.81 -10.77 1.60
CA LEU A 81 10.35 -10.75 1.61
C LEU A 81 9.81 -9.33 1.78
N ILE A 82 10.40 -8.52 2.67
CA ILE A 82 10.00 -7.11 2.83
C ILE A 82 10.28 -6.29 1.56
N LYS A 83 11.44 -6.46 0.92
CA LYS A 83 11.74 -5.80 -0.36
C LYS A 83 10.73 -6.19 -1.44
N PHE A 84 10.39 -7.47 -1.52
CA PHE A 84 9.41 -7.93 -2.50
C PHE A 84 8.00 -7.39 -2.19
N ALA A 85 7.59 -7.35 -0.93
CA ALA A 85 6.33 -6.73 -0.50
C ALA A 85 6.25 -5.23 -0.86
N LEU A 86 7.36 -4.49 -0.77
CA LEU A 86 7.44 -3.08 -1.22
C LEU A 86 7.25 -2.95 -2.72
N VAL A 87 7.85 -3.84 -3.52
CA VAL A 87 7.66 -3.87 -4.97
C VAL A 87 6.20 -4.18 -5.30
N CYS A 88 5.61 -5.20 -4.69
CA CYS A 88 4.19 -5.53 -4.84
C CYS A 88 3.28 -4.35 -4.50
N SER A 89 3.53 -3.66 -3.38
CA SER A 89 2.73 -2.49 -2.97
C SER A 89 2.87 -1.32 -3.95
N SER A 90 4.06 -1.14 -4.53
CA SER A 90 4.30 -0.10 -5.56
C SER A 90 3.57 -0.43 -6.86
N LEU A 91 3.63 -1.69 -7.31
CA LEU A 91 2.90 -2.17 -8.48
C LEU A 91 1.40 -2.06 -8.29
N PHE A 92 0.88 -2.46 -7.12
CA PHE A 92 -0.51 -2.26 -6.71
C PHE A 92 -0.94 -0.82 -6.93
N LEU A 93 -0.19 0.14 -6.38
CA LEU A 93 -0.55 1.55 -6.46
C LEU A 93 -0.60 2.07 -7.91
N VAL A 94 0.39 1.69 -8.73
CA VAL A 94 0.43 2.08 -10.15
C VAL A 94 -0.77 1.54 -10.91
N MET A 95 -1.11 0.25 -10.74
CA MET A 95 -2.28 -0.34 -11.41
C MET A 95 -3.59 0.26 -10.90
N TYR A 96 -3.69 0.51 -9.59
CA TYR A 96 -4.86 1.10 -8.97
C TYR A 96 -5.16 2.50 -9.55
N VAL A 97 -4.12 3.34 -9.63
CA VAL A 97 -4.22 4.67 -10.26
C VAL A 97 -4.55 4.55 -11.75
N ALA A 98 -3.88 3.66 -12.49
CA ALA A 98 -4.14 3.48 -13.91
C ALA A 98 -5.58 3.04 -14.20
N TYR A 99 -6.14 2.14 -13.38
CA TYR A 99 -7.55 1.75 -13.46
C TYR A 99 -8.48 2.95 -13.28
N HIS A 100 -8.32 3.69 -12.19
CA HIS A 100 -9.19 4.83 -11.86
C HIS A 100 -9.06 6.00 -12.84
N MET A 101 -7.90 6.17 -13.48
CA MET A 101 -7.72 7.20 -14.52
C MET A 101 -8.34 6.82 -15.87
N THR A 102 -8.71 5.56 -16.09
CA THR A 102 -9.18 5.05 -17.40
C THR A 102 -10.58 4.47 -17.37
N SER A 103 -11.17 4.31 -16.18
CA SER A 103 -12.41 3.57 -15.96
C SER A 103 -13.31 4.35 -15.00
N ASP A 104 -14.62 4.22 -15.21
CA ASP A 104 -15.58 4.81 -14.29
C ASP A 104 -15.61 4.04 -12.97
N SER A 105 -15.93 4.74 -11.88
CA SER A 105 -15.99 4.09 -10.56
C SER A 105 -17.21 3.19 -10.46
N THR A 106 -16.99 1.93 -10.07
CA THR A 106 -18.07 0.98 -9.79
C THR A 106 -18.76 1.33 -8.47
N PRO A 107 -20.07 1.63 -8.46
CA PRO A 107 -20.80 1.82 -7.21
C PRO A 107 -21.04 0.48 -6.52
N TYR A 108 -20.94 0.44 -5.19
CA TYR A 108 -21.31 -0.75 -4.42
C TYR A 108 -22.84 -0.92 -4.39
N GLY A 109 -23.32 -2.02 -4.96
CA GLY A 109 -24.75 -2.32 -5.10
C GLY A 109 -25.38 -3.10 -3.94
N GLY A 110 -24.62 -3.39 -2.87
CA GLY A 110 -25.16 -4.12 -1.71
C GLY A 110 -26.07 -3.25 -0.83
N GLU A 111 -27.10 -3.88 -0.25
CA GLU A 111 -28.11 -3.23 0.59
C GLU A 111 -28.03 -3.66 2.06
N GLY A 112 -28.80 -2.98 2.92
CA GLY A 112 -28.94 -3.32 4.35
C GLY A 112 -27.63 -3.30 5.13
N ALA A 113 -27.45 -4.27 6.04
CA ALA A 113 -26.26 -4.38 6.89
C ALA A 113 -24.94 -4.49 6.10
N MET A 114 -24.97 -5.17 4.95
CA MET A 114 -23.78 -5.39 4.13
C MET A 114 -23.22 -4.11 3.52
N ARG A 115 -24.08 -3.10 3.28
CA ARG A 115 -23.65 -1.76 2.86
C ARG A 115 -22.78 -1.08 3.90
N TYR A 116 -23.20 -1.12 5.17
CA TYR A 116 -22.45 -0.51 6.26
C TYR A 116 -21.12 -1.23 6.51
N VAL A 117 -21.11 -2.56 6.46
CA VAL A 117 -19.87 -3.36 6.56
C VAL A 117 -18.89 -2.99 5.44
N TYR A 118 -19.37 -2.92 4.19
CA TYR A 118 -18.54 -2.54 3.06
C TYR A 118 -17.90 -1.17 3.24
N PHE A 119 -18.70 -0.14 3.54
CA PHE A 119 -18.18 1.21 3.69
C PHE A 119 -17.28 1.36 4.91
N PHE A 120 -17.56 0.66 6.01
CA PHE A 120 -16.66 0.64 7.16
C PHE A 120 -15.28 0.09 6.78
N ILE A 121 -15.22 -1.07 6.10
CA ILE A 121 -13.97 -1.68 5.66
C ILE A 121 -13.28 -0.81 4.61
N LEU A 122 -14.02 -0.27 3.64
CA LEU A 122 -13.47 0.58 2.58
C LEU A 122 -12.84 1.85 3.16
N ILE A 123 -13.57 2.59 4.00
CA ILE A 123 -13.10 3.85 4.58
C ILE A 123 -11.88 3.60 5.46
N SER A 124 -11.95 2.59 6.34
CA SER A 124 -10.82 2.24 7.20
C SER A 124 -9.60 1.77 6.40
N HIS A 125 -9.80 0.99 5.34
CA HIS A 125 -8.74 0.59 4.41
C HIS A 125 -8.06 1.81 3.77
N ILE A 126 -8.82 2.75 3.21
CA ILE A 126 -8.27 3.95 2.55
C ILE A 126 -7.49 4.81 3.55
N VAL A 127 -8.09 5.12 4.71
CA VAL A 127 -7.44 5.95 5.73
C VAL A 127 -6.14 5.30 6.22
N LEU A 128 -6.18 4.00 6.54
CA LEU A 128 -5.00 3.29 7.01
C LEU A 128 -3.95 3.10 5.92
N SER A 129 -4.33 3.05 4.63
CA SER A 129 -3.40 3.03 3.49
C SER A 129 -2.59 4.31 3.37
N VAL A 130 -3.17 5.47 3.69
CA VAL A 130 -2.43 6.74 3.75
C VAL A 130 -1.53 6.77 4.98
N VAL A 131 -2.06 6.38 6.14
CA VAL A 131 -1.32 6.40 7.42
C VAL A 131 -0.10 5.48 7.39
N ILE A 132 -0.17 4.32 6.74
CA ILE A 132 0.92 3.32 6.77
C ILE A 132 2.18 3.76 5.99
N ILE A 133 2.05 4.66 5.00
CA ILE A 133 3.17 5.11 4.15
C ILE A 133 4.36 5.64 4.97
N PRO A 134 4.22 6.65 5.84
CA PRO A 134 5.34 7.12 6.66
C PRO A 134 5.91 6.04 7.57
N PHE A 135 5.09 5.15 8.12
CA PHE A 135 5.56 4.07 8.99
C PHE A 135 6.43 3.06 8.24
N VAL A 136 6.03 2.67 7.03
CA VAL A 136 6.82 1.76 6.18
C VAL A 136 8.13 2.40 5.76
N LEU A 137 8.10 3.66 5.30
CA LEU A 137 9.31 4.38 4.88
C LEU A 137 10.30 4.58 6.04
N VAL A 138 9.83 4.99 7.22
CA VAL A 138 10.69 5.10 8.41
C VAL A 138 11.22 3.74 8.84
N THR A 139 10.39 2.69 8.83
CA THR A 139 10.82 1.35 9.23
C THR A 139 11.89 0.80 8.30
N TYR A 140 11.74 1.02 6.99
CA TYR A 140 12.70 0.58 5.97
C TYR A 140 14.02 1.35 6.04
N THR A 141 13.98 2.68 6.12
CA THR A 141 15.21 3.51 6.25
C THR A 141 15.98 3.20 7.53
N ARG A 142 15.30 2.91 8.66
CA ARG A 142 15.98 2.44 9.88
C ARG A 142 16.68 1.10 9.71
N ALA A 143 16.18 0.22 8.85
CA ALA A 143 16.88 -1.01 8.51
C ALA A 143 18.12 -0.73 7.66
N LEU A 144 18.05 0.19 6.68
CA LEU A 144 19.19 0.61 5.86
C LEU A 144 20.30 1.25 6.70
N LEU A 145 19.94 2.07 7.69
CA LEU A 145 20.87 2.73 8.62
C LEU A 145 21.41 1.81 9.73
N GLY A 146 21.05 0.52 9.74
CA GLY A 146 21.47 -0.42 10.77
C GLY A 146 20.84 -0.20 12.15
N LYS A 147 19.84 0.69 12.28
CA LYS A 147 19.20 1.06 13.54
C LYS A 147 18.11 0.05 13.95
N PHE A 148 18.49 -1.21 14.16
CA PHE A 148 17.53 -2.32 14.35
C PHE A 148 16.64 -2.18 15.58
N ASN A 149 17.13 -1.64 16.70
CA ASN A 149 16.30 -1.41 17.89
C ASN A 149 15.16 -0.42 17.59
N ALA A 150 15.50 0.65 16.87
CA ALA A 150 14.59 1.70 16.46
C ALA A 150 13.66 1.26 15.33
N HIS A 151 14.11 0.38 14.43
CA HIS A 151 13.29 -0.33 13.43
C HIS A 151 12.25 -1.22 14.12
N LYS A 152 12.66 -2.10 15.04
CA LYS A 152 11.75 -3.03 15.75
C LYS A 152 10.62 -2.29 16.47
N LYS A 153 10.90 -1.14 17.09
CA LYS A 153 9.87 -0.34 17.78
C LYS A 153 8.74 0.07 16.85
N ILE A 154 9.07 0.55 15.65
CA ILE A 154 8.08 1.02 14.68
C ILE A 154 7.48 -0.16 13.91
N ALA A 155 8.26 -1.18 13.61
CA ALA A 155 7.79 -2.39 12.92
C ALA A 155 6.63 -3.09 13.64
N ARG A 156 6.55 -3.02 14.98
CA ARG A 156 5.40 -3.55 15.75
C ARG A 156 4.08 -2.83 15.47
N ILE A 157 4.14 -1.60 14.98
CA ILE A 157 2.97 -0.80 14.57
C ILE A 157 2.77 -0.92 13.06
N ALA A 158 3.85 -0.77 12.28
CA ALA A 158 3.80 -0.84 10.82
C ALA A 158 3.31 -2.20 10.32
N PHE A 159 3.76 -3.30 10.93
CA PHE A 159 3.39 -4.66 10.50
C PHE A 159 1.88 -4.92 10.54
N PRO A 160 1.17 -4.77 11.69
CA PRO A 160 -0.26 -5.05 11.74
C PRO A 160 -1.07 -4.11 10.84
N LEU A 161 -0.68 -2.83 10.74
CA LEU A 161 -1.33 -1.88 9.83
C LEU A 161 -1.17 -2.28 8.36
N TRP A 162 0.05 -2.62 7.94
CA TRP A 162 0.32 -3.03 6.57
C TRP A 162 -0.39 -4.34 6.23
N LEU A 163 -0.39 -5.30 7.16
CA LEU A 163 -1.11 -6.56 7.00
C LEU A 163 -2.63 -6.34 6.91
N TYR A 164 -3.19 -5.46 7.75
CA TYR A 164 -4.60 -5.09 7.70
C TYR A 164 -4.96 -4.51 6.33
N VAL A 165 -4.19 -3.53 5.83
CA VAL A 165 -4.44 -2.90 4.52
C VAL A 165 -4.34 -3.94 3.40
N ALA A 166 -3.31 -4.79 3.41
CA ALA A 166 -3.13 -5.82 2.38
C ALA A 166 -4.31 -6.82 2.35
N ILE A 167 -4.79 -7.27 3.51
CA ILE A 167 -5.92 -8.20 3.61
C ILE A 167 -7.24 -7.51 3.22
N THR A 168 -7.50 -6.32 3.77
CA THR A 168 -8.76 -5.60 3.52
C THR A 168 -8.87 -5.15 2.07
N GLY A 169 -7.76 -4.90 1.37
CA GLY A 169 -7.79 -4.63 -0.08
C GLY A 169 -8.37 -5.79 -0.89
N VAL A 170 -8.04 -7.04 -0.51
CA VAL A 170 -8.66 -8.24 -1.10
C VAL A 170 -10.13 -8.32 -0.75
N VAL A 171 -10.48 -8.10 0.52
CA VAL A 171 -11.87 -8.17 1.01
C VAL A 171 -12.75 -7.15 0.29
N VAL A 172 -12.31 -5.89 0.19
CA VAL A 172 -13.03 -4.83 -0.54
C VAL A 172 -13.26 -5.24 -1.99
N TYR A 173 -12.24 -5.79 -2.66
CA TYR A 173 -12.39 -6.30 -4.02
C TYR A 173 -13.42 -7.42 -4.11
N LEU A 174 -13.35 -8.43 -3.24
CA LEU A 174 -14.30 -9.55 -3.24
C LEU A 174 -15.74 -9.10 -2.97
N MET A 175 -15.94 -8.09 -2.12
CA MET A 175 -17.26 -7.55 -1.85
C MET A 175 -17.82 -6.77 -3.04
N ILE A 176 -16.99 -5.95 -3.70
CA ILE A 176 -17.45 -5.13 -4.84
C ILE A 176 -17.47 -5.92 -6.16
N SER A 177 -16.77 -7.06 -6.25
CA SER A 177 -16.56 -7.76 -7.51
C SER A 177 -17.83 -8.18 -8.25
N PRO A 178 -18.95 -8.56 -7.60
CA PRO A 178 -20.19 -8.89 -8.30
C PRO A 178 -20.84 -7.70 -9.00
N TYR A 179 -20.40 -6.46 -8.70
CA TYR A 179 -20.95 -5.23 -9.25
C TYR A 179 -20.11 -4.62 -10.38
N TYR A 180 -18.96 -5.21 -10.74
CA TYR A 180 -18.27 -4.82 -11.97
C TYR A 180 -19.13 -5.18 -13.18
N VAL A 181 -19.33 -4.21 -14.07
CA VAL A 181 -20.06 -4.35 -15.34
C VAL A 181 -19.06 -4.44 -16.49
#